data_AF-A0A7M7QL15-F1
#
_entry.id   AF-A0A7M7QL15-F1
#
_cell.length_a   1.000
_cell.length_b   1.000
_cell.length_c   1.000
_cell.angle_alpha   90.00
_cell.angle_beta   90.00
_cell.angle_gamma   90.00
#
_symmetry.space_group_name_H-M   'P 1'
#
loop_
_entity.id
_entity.type
_entity.pdbx_description
1 polymer ?
#
loop_
_entity_poly.entity_id
_entity_poly.type
_entity_poly.pdbx_seq_one_letter_code
_entity_poly.pdbx_strand_id
1 'polypeptide(L)'
;MKKDSYMLELQKIAGSSMMAVETILTMLINDEDCDKLQIVSLLNDIAKMAIQMHHDISVSRRSNIFIPNLAPQAAEIIKKAEIHDTLIGNKFAERIKESKALTKLSENFQQKSKPTATVKRKFLFKSPQSRRPFSQQQTGYNQKGYNQKNYNNRTGYNRGNQSNKPNFRSRQQFFNSQNRNQKEENTSQKK
;
A
#
# COMPACT_ATOMS: atom_id res chain seq x y z
N MET A 1 7.97 1.11 7.23
CA MET A 1 9.16 1.88 7.64
C MET A 1 9.69 2.90 6.63
N LYS A 2 9.48 2.80 5.31
CA LYS A 2 10.04 3.76 4.33
C LYS A 2 9.45 5.19 4.40
N LYS A 3 8.20 5.37 4.86
CA LYS A 3 7.53 6.69 4.95
C LYS A 3 8.10 7.57 6.07
N ASP A 4 8.31 7.02 7.26
CA ASP A 4 8.77 7.81 8.41
C ASP A 4 10.21 8.27 8.22
N SER A 5 11.08 7.40 7.71
CA SER A 5 12.45 7.78 7.35
C SER A 5 12.47 8.91 6.32
N TYR A 6 11.58 8.87 5.33
CA TYR A 6 11.47 9.91 4.33
C TYR A 6 11.00 11.26 4.93
N MET A 7 10.00 11.23 5.82
CA MET A 7 9.54 12.43 6.51
C MET A 7 10.60 13.00 7.44
N LEU A 8 11.38 12.13 8.09
CA LEU A 8 12.52 12.55 8.90
C LEU A 8 13.58 13.28 8.07
N GLU A 9 13.91 12.79 6.87
CA GLU A 9 14.86 13.48 5.98
C GLU A 9 14.34 14.85 5.53
N LEU A 10 13.06 14.96 5.15
CA LEU A 10 12.46 16.27 4.85
C LEU A 10 12.55 17.22 6.05
N GLN A 11 12.28 16.73 7.26
CA GLN A 11 12.35 17.54 8.47
C GLN A 11 13.77 18.00 8.79
N LYS A 12 14.79 17.16 8.53
CA LYS A 12 16.20 17.55 8.65
C LYS A 12 16.57 18.66 7.66
N ILE A 13 16.15 18.54 6.40
CA ILE A 13 16.42 19.57 5.39
C ILE A 13 15.73 20.87 5.79
N ALA A 14 14.46 20.81 6.21
CA ALA A 14 13.73 21.97 6.69
C ALA A 14 14.43 22.64 7.90
N GLY A 15 14.81 21.86 8.91
CA GLY A 15 15.54 22.36 10.08
C GLY A 15 16.89 22.99 9.72
N SER A 16 17.63 22.37 8.80
CA SER A 16 18.91 22.90 8.33
C SER A 16 18.75 24.21 7.56
N SER A 17 17.73 24.30 6.70
CA SER A 17 17.41 25.54 5.98
C SER A 17 17.00 26.67 6.95
N MET A 18 16.28 26.34 8.02
CA MET A 18 15.87 27.30 9.04
C MET A 18 17.06 27.82 9.85
N MET A 19 18.01 26.95 10.22
CA MET A 19 19.26 27.36 10.87
C MET A 19 20.12 28.27 9.97
N ALA A 20 20.14 28.02 8.65
CA ALA A 20 20.83 28.89 7.71
C ALA A 20 20.17 30.29 7.65
N VAL A 21 18.83 30.36 7.68
CA VAL A 21 18.10 31.63 7.78
C VAL A 21 18.43 32.36 9.08
N GLU A 22 18.41 31.65 10.21
CA GLU A 22 18.78 32.20 11.52
C GLU A 22 20.20 32.78 11.52
N THR A 23 21.14 32.08 10.87
CA THR A 23 22.52 32.53 10.71
C THR A 23 22.58 33.85 9.94
N ILE A 24 21.88 33.94 8.80
CA ILE A 24 21.80 35.18 8.01
C ILE A 24 21.22 36.33 8.84
N LEU A 25 20.12 36.09 9.56
CA LEU A 25 19.48 37.11 10.39
C LEU A 25 20.41 37.58 11.51
N THR A 26 21.14 36.66 12.14
CA THR A 26 22.12 36.97 13.18
C THR A 26 23.24 37.84 12.65
N MET A 27 23.78 37.51 11.47
CA MET A 27 24.82 38.32 10.81
C MET A 27 24.28 39.72 10.46
N LEU A 28 23.06 39.83 9.94
CA LEU A 28 22.46 41.12 9.57
C LEU A 28 22.15 42.03 10.76
N ILE A 29 21.87 41.46 11.94
CA ILE A 29 21.53 42.24 13.15
C ILE A 29 22.79 42.64 13.92
N ASN A 30 23.78 41.76 13.99
CA ASN A 30 24.94 41.94 14.88
C ASN A 30 26.17 42.52 14.19
N ASP A 31 26.30 42.36 12.86
CA ASP A 31 27.47 42.85 12.12
C ASP A 31 27.14 44.15 11.37
N GLU A 32 27.80 45.25 11.74
CA GLU A 32 27.64 46.56 11.05
C GLU A 32 28.15 46.50 9.59
N ASP A 33 29.21 45.71 9.34
CA ASP A 33 29.77 45.44 8.01
C ASP A 33 29.65 43.95 7.66
N CYS A 34 28.45 43.57 7.24
CA CYS A 34 28.12 42.19 6.95
C CYS A 34 28.69 41.71 5.60
N ASP A 35 29.29 40.51 5.54
CA ASP A 35 29.78 39.93 4.29
C ASP A 35 28.62 39.51 3.37
N LYS A 36 28.36 40.36 2.37
CA LYS A 36 27.32 40.15 1.36
C LYS A 36 27.51 38.85 0.58
N LEU A 37 28.75 38.42 0.31
CA LEU A 37 29.00 37.19 -0.43
C LEU A 37 28.62 35.97 0.41
N GLN A 38 28.94 35.99 1.71
CA GLN A 38 28.54 34.93 2.63
C GLN A 38 27.01 34.83 2.76
N ILE A 39 26.31 35.96 2.87
CA ILE A 39 24.84 35.98 2.89
C ILE A 39 24.27 35.39 1.60
N VAL A 40 24.76 35.82 0.43
CA VAL A 40 24.30 35.30 -0.87
C VAL A 40 24.57 33.81 -1.00
N SER A 41 25.70 33.32 -0.51
CA SER A 41 26.01 31.88 -0.48
C SER A 41 25.00 31.11 0.36
N LEU A 42 24.71 31.58 1.58
CA LEU A 42 23.73 30.94 2.46
C LEU A 42 22.32 30.95 1.85
N LEU A 43 21.91 32.06 1.22
CA LEU A 43 20.63 32.15 0.50
C LEU A 43 20.57 31.16 -0.68
N ASN A 44 21.65 31.00 -1.42
CA ASN A 44 21.73 30.02 -2.50
C ASN A 44 21.57 28.58 -1.97
N ASP A 45 22.20 28.27 -0.84
CA ASP A 45 22.07 26.94 -0.22
C ASP A 45 20.65 26.70 0.32
N ILE A 46 20.01 27.71 0.91
CA ILE A 46 18.58 27.65 1.28
C ILE A 46 17.71 27.40 0.04
N ALA A 47 17.98 28.07 -1.08
CA ALA A 47 17.23 27.88 -2.32
C ALA A 47 17.38 26.44 -2.85
N LYS A 48 18.60 25.88 -2.84
CA LYS A 48 18.83 24.46 -3.21
C LYS A 48 18.08 23.51 -2.30
N MET A 49 18.09 23.75 -0.99
CA MET A 49 17.34 22.96 -0.02
C MET A 49 15.82 23.02 -0.28
N ALA A 50 15.28 24.20 -0.60
CA ALA A 50 13.88 24.37 -0.93
C ALA A 50 13.48 23.61 -2.21
N ILE A 51 14.32 23.69 -3.24
CA ILE A 51 14.12 22.93 -4.50
C ILE A 51 14.14 21.43 -4.22
N GLN A 52 15.10 20.95 -3.42
CA GLN A 52 15.20 19.55 -3.04
C GLN A 52 13.96 19.07 -2.28
N MET A 53 13.51 19.83 -1.27
CA MET A 53 12.29 19.51 -0.53
C MET A 53 11.07 19.45 -1.44
N HIS A 54 10.92 20.41 -2.36
CA HIS A 54 9.80 20.43 -3.30
C HIS A 54 9.79 19.21 -4.23
N HIS A 55 10.96 18.87 -4.79
CA HIS A 55 11.13 17.67 -5.60
C HIS A 55 10.74 16.42 -4.82
N ASP A 56 11.29 16.27 -3.61
CA ASP A 56 11.07 15.09 -2.81
C ASP A 56 9.59 14.96 -2.44
N ILE A 57 8.94 16.05 -2.00
CA ILE A 57 7.51 16.05 -1.66
C ILE A 57 6.70 15.59 -2.88
N SER A 58 7.06 16.03 -4.08
CA SER A 58 6.40 15.63 -5.31
C SER A 58 6.56 14.12 -5.57
N VAL A 59 7.77 13.58 -5.44
CA VAL A 59 8.05 12.13 -5.56
C VAL A 59 7.27 11.33 -4.50
N SER A 60 7.23 11.80 -3.26
CA SER A 60 6.54 11.15 -2.16
C SER A 60 5.02 11.14 -2.38
N ARG A 61 4.42 12.27 -2.76
CA ARG A 61 2.99 12.34 -3.09
C ARG A 61 2.65 11.37 -4.21
N ARG A 62 3.45 11.34 -5.27
CA ARG A 62 3.25 10.44 -6.41
C ARG A 62 3.28 8.96 -6.00
N SER A 63 4.32 8.56 -5.27
CA SER A 63 4.53 7.16 -4.87
C SER A 63 3.55 6.68 -3.80
N ASN A 64 3.17 7.55 -2.86
CA ASN A 64 2.43 7.16 -1.67
C ASN A 64 0.94 7.47 -1.72
N ILE A 65 0.50 8.42 -2.55
CA ILE A 65 -0.90 8.86 -2.62
C ILE A 65 -1.52 8.46 -3.96
N PHE A 66 -0.83 8.70 -5.08
CA PHE A 66 -1.42 8.48 -6.40
C PHE A 66 -1.26 7.03 -6.89
N ILE A 67 -0.02 6.51 -6.92
CA ILE A 67 0.29 5.16 -7.43
C ILE A 67 -0.56 4.04 -6.80
N PRO A 68 -0.79 3.99 -5.47
CA PRO A 68 -1.56 2.91 -4.86
C PRO A 68 -3.04 2.87 -5.27
N ASN A 69 -3.59 4.00 -5.73
CA ASN A 69 -5.00 4.14 -6.10
C ASN A 69 -5.24 3.95 -7.60
N LEU A 70 -4.21 3.53 -8.35
CA LEU A 70 -4.26 3.38 -9.80
C LEU A 70 -4.29 1.91 -10.21
N ALA A 71 -4.89 1.64 -11.37
CA ALA A 71 -4.79 0.34 -12.01
C ALA A 71 -3.31 -0.01 -12.27
N PRO A 72 -2.88 -1.28 -12.17
CA PRO A 72 -1.46 -1.68 -12.27
C PRO A 72 -0.77 -1.15 -13.54
N GLN A 73 -1.45 -1.22 -14.68
CA GLN A 73 -0.95 -0.70 -15.96
C GLN A 73 -0.70 0.81 -15.91
N ALA A 74 -1.62 1.57 -15.32
CA ALA A 74 -1.47 3.01 -15.14
C ALA A 74 -0.36 3.36 -14.14
N ALA A 75 -0.21 2.56 -13.07
CA ALA A 75 0.83 2.71 -12.08
C ALA A 75 2.23 2.52 -12.68
N GLU A 76 2.41 1.55 -13.58
CA GLU A 76 3.69 1.33 -14.27
C GLU A 76 4.06 2.47 -15.23
N ILE A 77 3.07 3.00 -15.95
CA ILE A 77 3.28 4.16 -16.84
C ILE A 77 3.72 5.38 -16.04
N ILE A 78 3.10 5.63 -14.89
CA ILE A 78 3.41 6.77 -14.02
C ILE A 78 4.80 6.62 -13.40
N LYS A 79 5.18 5.42 -12.94
CA LYS A 79 6.53 5.19 -12.40
C LYS A 79 7.65 5.54 -13.38
N LYS A 80 7.39 5.42 -14.70
CA LYS A 80 8.36 5.72 -15.77
C LYS A 80 8.25 7.13 -16.33
N ALA A 81 7.20 7.87 -16.02
CA ALA A 81 7.02 9.23 -16.50
C ALA A 81 7.80 10.22 -15.64
N GLU A 82 8.38 11.26 -16.23
CA GLU A 82 8.96 12.37 -15.46
C GLU A 82 7.87 13.16 -14.73
N ILE A 83 8.25 13.82 -13.63
CA ILE A 83 7.37 14.73 -12.90
C ILE A 83 7.56 16.11 -13.52
N HIS A 84 6.50 16.65 -14.12
CA HIS A 84 6.47 18.02 -14.67
C HIS A 84 5.45 18.85 -13.86
N ASP A 85 4.85 19.87 -14.47
CA ASP A 85 3.81 20.72 -13.86
C ASP A 85 2.70 19.92 -13.18
N THR A 86 2.38 18.76 -13.73
CA THR A 86 1.50 17.78 -13.11
C THR A 86 2.30 16.59 -12.56
N LEU A 87 1.95 16.16 -11.34
CA LEU A 87 2.53 14.97 -10.66
C LEU A 87 2.52 13.69 -11.51
N ILE A 88 1.64 13.64 -12.52
CA ILE A 88 1.39 12.48 -13.37
C ILE A 88 1.98 12.69 -14.78
N GLY A 89 2.31 13.93 -15.16
CA GLY A 89 2.86 14.32 -16.45
C GLY A 89 1.78 14.65 -17.48
N ASN A 90 2.06 15.63 -18.34
CA ASN A 90 1.06 16.23 -19.26
C ASN A 90 0.57 15.26 -20.35
N LYS A 91 1.30 14.16 -20.62
CA LYS A 91 0.98 13.15 -21.65
C LYS A 91 0.50 11.81 -21.09
N PHE A 92 0.04 11.77 -19.83
CA PHE A 92 -0.36 10.51 -19.20
C PHE A 92 -1.56 9.84 -19.88
N ALA A 93 -2.57 10.61 -20.27
CA ALA A 93 -3.76 10.10 -20.95
C ALA A 93 -3.41 9.46 -22.31
N GLU A 94 -2.47 10.07 -23.05
CA GLU A 94 -1.96 9.56 -24.32
C GLU A 94 -1.21 8.23 -24.11
N ARG A 95 -0.29 8.19 -23.13
CA ARG A 95 0.45 6.97 -22.79
C ARG A 95 -0.44 5.80 -22.35
N ILE A 96 -1.55 6.06 -21.66
CA ILE A 96 -2.53 5.01 -21.34
C ILE A 96 -3.21 4.50 -22.61
N LYS A 97 -3.62 5.39 -23.52
CA LYS A 97 -4.26 4.99 -24.78
C LYS A 97 -3.31 4.15 -25.63
N GLU A 98 -2.07 4.59 -25.76
CA GLU A 98 -1.00 3.87 -26.46
C GLU A 98 -0.73 2.50 -25.82
N SER A 99 -0.61 2.44 -24.49
CA SER A 99 -0.39 1.18 -23.79
C SER A 99 -1.54 0.19 -24.02
N LYS A 100 -2.79 0.66 -23.97
CA LYS A 100 -3.97 -0.17 -24.30
C LYS A 100 -3.98 -0.62 -25.75
N ALA A 101 -3.60 0.24 -26.69
CA ALA A 101 -3.50 -0.11 -28.11
C ALA A 101 -2.43 -1.18 -28.36
N LEU A 102 -1.26 -1.05 -27.71
CA LEU A 102 -0.19 -2.03 -27.74
C LEU A 102 -0.61 -3.37 -27.14
N THR A 103 -1.32 -3.38 -26.01
CA THR A 103 -1.85 -4.63 -25.44
C THR A 103 -2.78 -5.35 -26.42
N LYS A 104 -3.74 -4.61 -27.02
CA LYS A 104 -4.65 -5.17 -28.04
C LYS A 104 -3.92 -5.69 -29.28
N LEU A 105 -2.91 -4.97 -29.76
CA LEU A 105 -2.03 -5.43 -30.84
C LEU A 105 -1.31 -6.72 -30.44
N SER A 106 -0.73 -6.78 -29.24
CA SER A 106 -0.02 -7.97 -28.76
C SER A 106 -0.92 -9.19 -28.62
N GLU A 107 -2.18 -9.02 -28.23
CA GLU A 107 -3.18 -10.11 -28.16
C GLU A 107 -3.46 -10.70 -29.55
N ASN A 108 -3.41 -9.89 -30.61
CA ASN A 108 -3.55 -10.37 -31.98
C ASN A 108 -2.30 -11.14 -32.47
N PHE A 109 -1.12 -10.85 -31.91
CA PHE A 109 0.13 -11.55 -32.23
C PHE A 109 0.40 -12.78 -31.38
N GLN A 110 -0.18 -12.87 -30.18
CA GLN A 110 -0.16 -14.11 -29.41
C GLN A 110 -1.08 -15.13 -30.10
N GLN A 111 -0.49 -15.94 -30.97
CA GLN A 111 -1.10 -17.20 -31.40
C GLN A 111 -1.49 -17.95 -30.14
N LYS A 112 -2.80 -18.04 -29.88
CA LYS A 112 -3.35 -18.96 -28.89
C LYS A 112 -2.81 -20.34 -29.27
N SER A 113 -1.78 -20.81 -28.56
CA SER A 113 -1.31 -22.18 -28.71
C SER A 113 -2.54 -23.04 -28.46
N LYS A 114 -2.99 -23.74 -29.51
CA LYS A 114 -4.10 -24.69 -29.39
C LYS A 114 -3.74 -25.60 -28.21
N PRO A 115 -4.61 -25.77 -27.20
CA PRO A 115 -4.31 -26.68 -26.11
C PRO A 115 -4.11 -28.05 -26.75
N THR A 116 -2.86 -28.53 -26.75
CA THR A 116 -2.51 -29.85 -27.24
C THR A 116 -3.34 -30.82 -26.41
N ALA A 117 -4.32 -31.46 -27.03
CA ALA A 117 -5.16 -32.43 -26.37
C ALA A 117 -4.25 -33.48 -25.74
N THR A 118 -4.13 -33.45 -24.42
CA THR A 118 -3.43 -34.47 -23.67
C THR A 118 -4.21 -35.76 -23.87
N VAL A 119 -3.71 -36.61 -24.77
CA VAL A 119 -4.19 -37.98 -24.95
C VAL A 119 -4.02 -38.66 -23.60
N LYS A 120 -5.12 -38.78 -22.86
CA LYS A 120 -5.17 -39.56 -21.61
C LYS A 120 -4.90 -41.02 -21.97
N ARG A 121 -3.64 -41.44 -21.91
CA ARG A 121 -3.31 -42.87 -21.90
C ARG A 121 -3.92 -43.47 -20.64
N LYS A 122 -4.98 -44.25 -20.80
CA LYS A 122 -5.52 -45.11 -19.75
C LYS A 122 -4.49 -46.20 -19.46
N PHE A 123 -3.61 -45.96 -18.49
CA PHE A 123 -2.80 -47.02 -17.93
C PHE A 123 -3.71 -47.93 -17.11
N LEU A 124 -4.10 -49.08 -17.68
CA LEU A 124 -4.66 -50.20 -16.93
C LEU A 124 -3.52 -50.90 -16.17
N PHE A 125 -3.15 -50.39 -15.00
CA PHE A 125 -2.40 -51.18 -14.04
C PHE A 125 -3.41 -51.96 -13.18
N LYS A 126 -3.70 -53.20 -13.60
CA LYS A 126 -4.27 -54.21 -12.71
C LYS A 126 -3.17 -54.62 -11.73
N SER A 127 -3.16 -54.06 -10.52
CA SER A 127 -2.39 -54.64 -9.42
C SER A 127 -3.21 -55.79 -8.78
N PRO A 128 -2.60 -56.92 -8.43
CA PRO A 128 -3.28 -57.97 -7.69
C PRO A 128 -3.46 -57.52 -6.23
N GLN A 129 -4.69 -57.59 -5.74
CA GLN A 129 -5.01 -57.37 -4.33
C GLN A 129 -4.31 -58.42 -3.47
N SER A 130 -3.24 -58.04 -2.79
CA SER A 130 -2.62 -58.85 -1.76
C SER A 130 -3.59 -58.96 -0.57
N ARG A 131 -4.17 -60.14 -0.37
CA ARG A 131 -4.92 -60.51 0.83
C ARG A 131 -4.00 -60.39 2.04
N ARG A 132 -4.35 -59.55 3.01
CA ARG A 132 -3.70 -59.56 4.33
C ARG A 132 -4.40 -60.61 5.22
N PRO A 133 -3.65 -61.45 5.97
CA PRO A 133 -4.25 -62.39 6.89
C PRO A 133 -4.77 -61.68 8.15
N PHE A 134 -5.87 -62.22 8.65
CA PHE A 134 -6.46 -61.94 9.95
C PHE A 134 -5.46 -62.27 11.07
N SER A 135 -5.13 -61.30 11.92
CA SER A 135 -4.53 -61.56 13.23
C SER A 135 -5.36 -60.86 14.32
N GLN A 136 -5.89 -61.68 15.21
CA GLN A 136 -6.56 -61.31 16.45
C GLN A 136 -5.56 -60.71 17.45
N GLN A 137 -6.10 -59.87 18.35
CA GLN A 137 -5.62 -59.41 19.68
C GLN A 137 -5.60 -57.88 19.73
N GLN A 138 -6.65 -57.24 20.25
CA GLN A 138 -7.00 -57.01 21.67
C GLN A 138 -6.52 -55.64 22.17
N THR A 139 -7.47 -54.94 22.79
CA THR A 139 -7.37 -53.75 23.67
C THR A 139 -7.22 -52.37 23.03
N GLY A 140 -8.14 -51.46 23.40
CA GLY A 140 -7.88 -50.02 23.39
C GLY A 140 -8.97 -49.10 22.80
N TYR A 141 -9.98 -48.78 23.60
CA TYR A 141 -10.71 -47.49 23.63
C TYR A 141 -11.37 -46.91 22.37
N ASN A 142 -12.71 -46.99 22.36
CA ASN A 142 -13.69 -45.97 21.93
C ASN A 142 -13.35 -45.08 20.71
N GLN A 143 -13.79 -45.50 19.51
CA GLN A 143 -14.08 -44.59 18.41
C GLN A 143 -15.58 -44.61 18.08
N LYS A 144 -16.26 -43.50 18.41
CA LYS A 144 -17.56 -43.18 17.83
C LYS A 144 -17.32 -42.70 16.40
N GLY A 145 -17.69 -43.51 15.43
CA GLY A 145 -17.79 -43.09 14.05
C GLY A 145 -18.93 -42.10 13.85
N TYR A 146 -18.91 -41.39 12.73
CA TYR A 146 -20.08 -41.28 11.86
C TYR A 146 -19.63 -40.95 10.44
N ASN A 147 -20.01 -41.85 9.54
CA ASN A 147 -20.09 -41.67 8.10
C ASN A 147 -20.76 -40.35 7.75
N GLN A 148 -20.13 -39.50 6.94
CA GLN A 148 -20.87 -38.52 6.15
C GLN A 148 -20.79 -38.87 4.67
N LYS A 149 -21.98 -39.11 4.14
CA LYS A 149 -22.30 -39.49 2.78
C LYS A 149 -22.00 -38.31 1.83
N ASN A 150 -21.44 -38.67 0.68
CA ASN A 150 -21.47 -37.88 -0.55
C ASN A 150 -22.91 -37.46 -0.88
N TYR A 151 -23.11 -36.15 -1.07
CA TYR A 151 -24.19 -35.63 -1.89
C TYR A 151 -23.62 -34.66 -2.93
N ASN A 152 -23.60 -35.14 -4.18
CA ASN A 152 -23.63 -34.27 -5.34
C ASN A 152 -24.97 -33.54 -5.35
N ASN A 153 -24.98 -32.22 -5.48
CA ASN A 153 -26.09 -31.48 -6.09
C ASN A 153 -25.53 -30.30 -6.90
N ARG A 154 -25.62 -30.46 -8.22
CA ARG A 154 -25.63 -29.37 -9.21
C ARG A 154 -27.05 -28.82 -9.29
N THR A 155 -27.17 -27.61 -9.87
CA THR A 155 -28.38 -26.80 -10.15
C THR A 155 -28.84 -25.97 -8.94
N GLY A 156 -29.15 -24.68 -9.02
CA GLY A 156 -29.19 -23.68 -10.09
C GLY A 156 -29.84 -22.39 -9.55
N TYR A 157 -29.53 -21.25 -10.18
CA TYR A 157 -30.29 -19.98 -10.20
C TYR A 157 -30.51 -19.12 -8.93
N ASN A 158 -30.11 -17.84 -9.09
CA ASN A 158 -30.75 -16.60 -8.60
C ASN A 158 -31.01 -16.39 -7.10
N ARG A 159 -30.21 -15.50 -6.50
CA ARG A 159 -30.57 -14.43 -5.53
C ARG A 159 -29.39 -13.46 -5.53
N GLY A 160 -29.50 -12.20 -5.97
CA GLY A 160 -30.46 -11.20 -5.53
C GLY A 160 -29.78 -10.31 -4.49
N ASN A 161 -29.27 -9.16 -4.94
CA ASN A 161 -28.89 -7.94 -4.20
C ASN A 161 -28.68 -8.03 -2.68
N GLN A 162 -27.43 -7.96 -2.23
CA GLN A 162 -27.09 -7.47 -0.89
C GLN A 162 -26.18 -6.26 -1.00
N SER A 163 -26.79 -5.09 -0.82
CA SER A 163 -26.12 -3.83 -0.54
C SER A 163 -25.45 -3.88 0.83
N ASN A 164 -24.12 -3.92 0.87
CA ASN A 164 -23.33 -3.72 2.07
C ASN A 164 -23.39 -2.24 2.49
N LYS A 165 -24.23 -1.91 3.48
CA LYS A 165 -24.09 -0.68 4.28
C LYS A 165 -23.25 -1.02 5.51
N PRO A 166 -22.10 -0.37 5.76
CA PRO A 166 -21.40 -0.51 7.03
C PRO A 166 -22.12 0.27 8.14
N ASN A 167 -22.39 -0.42 9.24
CA ASN A 167 -22.96 0.08 10.49
C ASN A 167 -21.99 1.07 11.17
N PHE A 168 -22.34 2.36 11.19
CA PHE A 168 -21.70 3.36 12.06
C PHE A 168 -22.46 3.42 13.40
N ARG A 169 -22.10 2.58 14.38
CA ARG A 169 -22.71 2.69 15.72
C ARG A 169 -21.86 2.19 16.90
N SER A 170 -20.56 2.50 16.93
CA SER A 170 -19.73 2.18 18.10
C SER A 170 -18.67 3.24 18.50
N ARG A 171 -18.70 4.46 17.95
CA ARG A 171 -17.69 5.50 18.28
C ARG A 171 -18.08 6.50 19.39
N GLN A 172 -19.29 6.42 19.94
CA GLN A 172 -19.77 7.39 20.94
C GLN A 172 -19.44 7.03 22.40
N GLN A 173 -18.87 5.86 22.68
CA GLN A 173 -18.59 5.46 24.07
C GLN A 173 -17.18 5.79 24.58
N PHE A 174 -16.25 6.24 23.72
CA PHE A 174 -14.87 6.54 24.12
C PHE A 174 -14.62 8.01 24.52
N PHE A 175 -15.55 8.94 24.24
CA PHE A 175 -15.36 10.35 24.58
C PHE A 175 -15.89 10.74 25.97
N ASN A 176 -16.73 9.90 26.60
CA ASN A 176 -17.31 10.21 27.91
C ASN A 176 -16.51 9.68 29.11
N SER A 177 -15.47 8.86 28.92
CA SER A 177 -14.63 8.37 30.03
C SER A 177 -13.46 9.31 30.38
N GLN A 178 -12.97 10.11 29.42
CA GLN A 178 -11.87 11.06 29.66
C GLN A 178 -12.30 12.32 30.43
N ASN A 179 -13.58 12.71 30.35
CA ASN A 179 -14.10 13.90 31.04
C ASN A 179 -14.53 13.66 32.50
N ARG A 180 -14.58 12.41 32.99
CA ARG A 180 -14.83 12.14 34.42
C ARG A 180 -13.56 12.25 35.27
N ASN A 181 -12.41 11.88 34.73
CA ASN A 181 -11.17 11.84 35.52
C ASN A 181 -10.57 13.22 35.81
N GLN A 182 -10.93 14.28 35.06
CA GLN A 182 -10.45 15.65 35.34
C GLN A 182 -11.30 16.41 36.37
N LYS A 183 -12.49 15.88 36.73
CA LYS A 183 -13.38 16.55 37.67
C LYS A 183 -13.15 16.15 39.13
N GLU A 184 -12.44 15.04 39.38
CA GLU A 184 -12.15 14.55 40.74
C GLU A 184 -10.82 15.09 41.31
N GLU A 185 -9.86 15.51 40.47
CA GLU A 185 -8.59 16.10 40.95
C GLU A 185 -8.72 17.55 41.45
N ASN A 186 -9.72 18.31 41.00
CA ASN A 186 -9.87 19.73 41.38
C ASN A 186 -10.61 19.96 42.71
N THR A 187 -11.12 18.92 43.36
CA THR A 187 -11.84 19.01 44.65
C THR A 187 -10.99 18.68 45.88
N SER A 188 -9.74 18.26 45.71
CA SER A 188 -8.85 17.88 46.83
C SER A 188 -7.79 18.93 47.22
N GLN A 189 -7.82 20.14 46.64
CA GLN A 189 -6.90 21.24 47.00
C GLN A 189 -7.57 22.43 47.68
N LYS A 190 -8.81 22.28 48.17
CA LYS A 190 -9.44 23.25 49.08
C LYS A 190 -9.80 22.58 50.40
N LYS A 191 -8.83 22.50 51.31
CA LYS A 191 -9.03 22.52 52.77
C LYS A 191 -7.71 22.87 53.45
#